data_AF-A0A6M3M2V2-F1
#
_entry.id   AF-A0A6M3M2V2-F1
#
_cell.length_a   1.000
_cell.length_b   1.000
_cell.length_c   1.000
_cell.angle_alpha   90.00
_cell.angle_beta   90.00
_cell.angle_gamma   90.00
#
_symmetry.space_group_name_H-M   'P 1'
#
loop_
_entity.id
_entity.type
_entity.pdbx_description
1 polymer ?
#
loop_
_entity_poly.entity_id
_entity_poly.type
_entity_poly.pdbx_seq_one_letter_code
_entity_poly.pdbx_strand_id
1 'polypeptide(L)' 'MVTLETEGKGDVRFPARIGREGKITIPVEIRNLYDLQDGDTVYVTYIRKLKPGEEVE' A
#
# COMPACT_ATOMS: atom_id res chain seq x y z
N MET A 1 3.09 6.83 -2.84
CA MET A 1 3.02 6.46 -1.42
C MET A 1 1.82 5.58 -1.26
N VAL A 2 1.96 4.46 -0.56
CA VAL A 2 0.86 3.54 -0.29
C VAL A 2 0.43 3.76 1.15
N THR A 3 -0.87 3.93 1.39
CA THR A 3 -1.46 3.91 2.72
C THR A 3 -2.13 2.55 2.91
N LEU A 4 -1.89 1.91 4.06
CA LEU A 4 -2.52 0.65 4.43
C LEU A 4 -3.40 0.88 5.67
N GLU A 5 -4.63 0.41 5.57
CA GLU A 5 -5.68 0.54 6.58
C GLU A 5 -6.11 -0.87 7.02
N THR A 6 -6.25 -1.08 8.33
CA THR A 6 -6.78 -2.31 8.92
C THR A 6 -7.78 -1.96 10.01
N GLU A 7 -8.73 -2.86 10.29
CA GLU A 7 -9.70 -2.64 11.35
C GLU A 7 -9.01 -2.58 12.73
N GLY A 8 -9.08 -1.43 13.38
CA GLY A 8 -8.60 -1.24 14.76
C GLY A 8 -7.13 -0.84 14.93
N LYS A 9 -6.34 -0.67 13.86
CA LYS A 9 -5.01 -0.02 13.92
C LYS A 9 -5.01 1.25 13.05
N GLY A 10 -4.24 2.26 13.46
CA GLY A 10 -4.13 3.53 12.71
C GLY A 10 -3.50 3.33 11.32
N ASP A 11 -3.48 4.38 10.50
CA ASP A 11 -2.97 4.30 9.12
C ASP A 11 -1.44 4.28 9.07
N VAL A 12 -0.84 3.43 8.22
CA VAL A 12 0.60 3.48 7.91
C VAL A 12 0.83 3.84 6.46
N ARG A 13 1.88 4.64 6.21
CA ARG A 13 2.29 5.03 4.86
C ARG A 13 3.70 4.56 4.55
N PHE A 14 3.89 4.00 3.36
CA PHE A 14 5.20 3.57 2.91
C PHE A 14 5.44 3.81 1.41
N PRO A 15 6.70 4.00 0.98
CA PRO A 15 7.05 4.01 -0.42
C PRO A 15 6.97 2.59 -0.98
N ALA A 16 6.28 2.42 -2.12
CA ALA A 16 6.26 1.16 -2.85
C ALA A 16 6.47 1.43 -4.35
N ARG A 17 7.13 0.49 -5.02
CA ARG A 17 7.19 0.43 -6.48
C ARG A 17 6.13 -0.53 -6.97
N ILE A 18 5.38 -0.13 -7.98
CA ILE A 18 4.43 -1.00 -8.66
C ILE A 18 5.24 -1.89 -9.60
N GLY A 19 5.20 -3.20 -9.35
CA GLY A 19 5.83 -4.23 -10.17
C GLY A 19 4.98 -4.60 -11.39
N ARG A 20 5.36 -5.71 -12.04
CA ARG A 20 4.54 -6.28 -13.13
C ARG A 20 3.15 -6.64 -12.59
N GLU A 21 2.14 -6.46 -13.43
CA GLU A 21 0.73 -6.78 -13.11
C GLU A 21 0.17 -5.99 -11.92
N GLY A 22 0.71 -4.82 -11.61
CA GLY A 22 0.18 -3.99 -10.52
C GLY A 22 0.58 -4.47 -9.11
N LYS A 23 1.45 -5.47 -8.98
CA LYS A 23 1.84 -6.03 -7.67
C LYS A 23 2.68 -5.04 -6.88
N ILE A 24 2.42 -4.93 -5.57
CA ILE A 24 3.24 -4.22 -4.61
C ILE A 24 3.72 -5.18 -3.53
N THR A 25 4.88 -4.89 -2.94
CA THR A 25 5.39 -5.64 -1.79
C THR A 25 5.21 -4.80 -0.53
N ILE A 26 4.52 -5.36 0.46
CA ILE A 26 4.40 -4.75 1.79
C ILE A 26 5.68 -5.08 2.58
N PRO A 27 6.40 -4.08 3.11
CA PRO A 27 7.60 -4.29 3.93
C PRO A 27 7.33 -5.23 5.13
N VAL A 28 8.33 -6.03 5.50
CA VAL A 28 8.24 -7.01 6.60
C VAL A 28 7.86 -6.32 7.91
N GLU A 29 8.43 -5.15 8.16
CA GLU A 29 8.20 -4.35 9.37
C GLU A 29 6.72 -3.94 9.50
N ILE A 30 6.09 -3.62 8.37
CA ILE A 30 4.67 -3.25 8.32
C ILE A 30 3.80 -4.48 8.48
N ARG A 31 4.14 -5.60 7.84
CA ARG A 31 3.42 -6.86 8.06
C ARG A 31 3.43 -7.26 9.53
N ASN A 32 4.58 -7.16 10.20
CA ASN A 32 4.70 -7.48 11.62
C ASN A 32 3.94 -6.50 12.53
N LEU A 33 4.01 -5.19 12.24
CA LEU A 33 3.28 -4.17 13.00
C LEU A 33 1.75 -4.39 12.95
N TYR A 34 1.27 -4.79 11.77
CA TYR A 34 -0.14 -5.04 11.53
C TYR A 34 -0.55 -6.49 11.80
N ASP A 35 0.40 -7.37 12.12
CA ASP A 35 0.21 -8.82 12.28
C ASP A 35 -0.50 -9.47 11.08
N LEU A 36 -0.10 -9.03 9.88
CA LEU A 36 -0.70 -9.50 8.63
C LEU A 36 -0.27 -10.94 8.35
N GLN A 37 -1.27 -11.79 8.16
CA GLN A 37 -1.12 -13.19 7.79
C GLN A 37 -1.46 -13.40 6.30
N ASP A 38 -0.94 -14.49 5.75
CA ASP A 38 -1.30 -14.87 4.38
C ASP A 38 -2.79 -15.19 4.30
N GLY A 39 -3.50 -14.50 3.41
CA GLY A 39 -4.96 -14.61 3.26
C GLY A 39 -5.74 -13.44 3.84
N ASP A 40 -5.10 -12.56 4.62
CA ASP A 40 -5.76 -11.36 5.14
C ASP A 40 -6.14 -10.40 4.02
N THR A 41 -7.34 -9.82 4.15
CA THR A 41 -7.80 -8.75 3.27
C THR A 41 -7.44 -7.40 3.89
N VAL A 42 -6.77 -6.55 3.12
CA VAL A 42 -6.35 -5.21 3.55
C VAL A 42 -6.84 -4.15 2.56
N TYR A 43 -7.13 -2.95 3.08
CA TYR A 43 -7.47 -1.81 2.25
C TYR A 43 -6.21 -1.00 1.96
N VAL A 44 -6.02 -0.69 0.67
CA VAL A 44 -4.82 -0.02 0.18
C VAL A 44 -5.19 1.20 -0.63
N THR A 45 -4.78 2.37 -0.15
CA THR A 45 -4.94 3.63 -0.88
C THR A 45 -3.62 4.01 -1.53
N TYR A 46 -3.58 3.99 -2.88
CA TYR A 46 -2.39 4.42 -3.63
C TYR A 46 -2.41 5.92 -3.89
N ILE A 47 -1.52 6.66 -3.21
CA ILE A 47 -1.30 8.08 -3.46
C ILE A 47 -0.18 8.21 -4.50
N ARG A 48 -0.56 8.31 -5.77
CA ARG A 48 0.35 8.69 -6.86
C ARG A 48 0.57 10.20 -6.80
N LYS A 49 1.82 10.65 -6.77
CA LYS A 49 2.14 11.99 -7.25
C LYS A 49 2.15 11.89 -8.77
N LEU A 50 1.06 12.32 -9.42
CA LEU A 50 1.03 12.45 -10.87
C LEU A 50 2.18 13.36 -11.28
N LYS A 51 2.91 12.98 -12.33
CA LYS A 51 3.82 13.93 -12.95
C LYS A 51 2.97 15.03 -13.60
N PRO A 52 3.46 16.29 -13.66
CA PRO A 52 2.76 17.32 -14.40
C PRO A 52 2.46 16.84 -15.83
N GLY A 53 1.18 16.79 -16.21
CA GLY A 53 0.73 16.36 -17.55
C GLY A 53 0.33 14.89 -17.68
N GLU A 54 0.27 14.12 -16.59
CA GLU A 54 -0.25 12.74 -16.62
C GLU A 54 -1.75 12.74 -16.26
N GLU A 55 -2.62 12.52 -17.25
CA GLU A 55 -4.06 12.33 -17.01
C GLU A 55 -4.32 10.91 -16.50
N VAL A 56 -5.25 10.80 -15.54
CA VAL A 56 -5.82 9.54 -15.07
C VAL A 56 -7.07 9.26 -15.90
N GLU A 57 -6.99 8.26 -16.79
CA GLU A 57 -8.15 7.66 -17.46
C GLU A 57 -9.09 6.96 -16.47
#